data_AF-A0ABD1QDT1-F1
#
_entry.id   AF-A0ABD1QDT1-F1
#
_cell.length_a   1.000
_cell.length_b   1.000
_cell.length_c   1.000
_cell.angle_alpha   90.00
_cell.angle_beta   90.00
_cell.angle_gamma   90.00
#
_symmetry.space_group_name_H-M   'P 1'
#
loop_
_entity.id
_entity.type
_entity.pdbx_description
1 polymer ?
#
loop_
_entity_poly.entity_id
_entity_poly.type
_entity_poly.pdbx_seq_one_letter_code
_entity_poly.pdbx_strand_id
1 'polypeptide(L)'
;MYAAEVIYHDRMLNYKCRTLNQDEATAFYIPFYVGLAVGKYLWFNYTSKDRDRHSVMMLDWVKSQPPWIRSNGSDHFIMLGRLTWDFRRLTDSDSEWGTSFIYMPLMKNVLRLSVERSEWDPLEISVPYPTAFHPRSESDILQWQNSLRVRKRTSLFSFVGATRKKIKNDFRGVLMSYCKKESESCKVVDCSITQCYDGAPAILEAFLDSDFCLQPKGDGFTRRSMFDCMLAGSIPVYFWRGSFENQYEWHLPEDALTYSVFIDHNHVRNGTSIRKILEGYSREKVRKMREKIIDFLPKFLYGRSNSNLRNFTDAFDISMDGVLRRFKHQKASRGRIRQLQLKNEDEVSFNPLLCTASVVSSIYSQEAFMKYRLPLRKIIVDFYNELKSITYGYASFDYEDADYQASDLVKLDILLNGQPVDAVETIVHRLKAQCVGRELVEKLKKFIDRQMFEITIQAATESKNLYPHLQYSFTNLGIQISEFVKSTSDLSKTSILTQALKAPKSELQVLGDLVDSITGAMLIDTNLDLHKVWKVFKPLLSPIVTPDNLQFPPCLNYTLKGNMVHAKLKVQLEDVMLLGHGSGHDKKATKGMAAVYLLKQLEVFLKASYDKD
;
A
#
# COMPACT_ATOMS: atom_id res chain seq x y z
N MET A 1 -1.89 16.28 -0.37
CA MET A 1 -0.96 16.20 0.78
C MET A 1 -1.26 15.03 1.73
N TYR A 2 -2.50 14.50 1.80
CA TYR A 2 -2.90 13.44 2.76
C TYR A 2 -3.35 12.14 2.09
N ALA A 3 -2.69 11.75 1.00
CA ALA A 3 -3.07 10.59 0.20
C ALA A 3 -2.58 9.25 0.79
N ALA A 4 -1.82 9.27 1.88
CA ALA A 4 -1.19 8.06 2.39
C ALA A 4 -2.20 7.00 2.83
N GLU A 5 -3.32 7.39 3.46
CA GLU A 5 -4.40 6.46 3.80
C GLU A 5 -5.01 5.81 2.55
N VAL A 6 -5.21 6.59 1.49
CA VAL A 6 -5.74 6.13 0.19
C VAL A 6 -4.77 5.16 -0.49
N ILE A 7 -3.47 5.51 -0.54
CA ILE A 7 -2.43 4.67 -1.11
C ILE A 7 -2.32 3.34 -0.36
N TYR A 8 -2.28 3.37 0.97
CA TYR A 8 -2.21 2.15 1.77
C TYR A 8 -3.46 1.30 1.59
N HIS A 9 -4.65 1.90 1.58
CA HIS A 9 -5.89 1.15 1.35
C HIS A 9 -5.87 0.45 -0.02
N ASP A 10 -5.59 1.19 -1.10
CA ASP A 10 -5.53 0.64 -2.47
C ASP A 10 -4.48 -0.48 -2.61
N ARG A 11 -3.31 -0.29 -2.01
CA ARG A 11 -2.26 -1.31 -1.97
C ARG A 11 -2.64 -2.53 -1.14
N MET A 12 -3.32 -2.33 -0.01
CA MET A 12 -3.84 -3.41 0.84
C MET A 12 -4.92 -4.23 0.11
N LEU A 13 -5.74 -3.60 -0.73
CA LEU A 13 -6.74 -4.30 -1.53
C LEU A 13 -6.12 -5.29 -2.52
N ASN A 14 -4.90 -4.99 -2.99
CA ASN A 14 -4.16 -5.80 -3.94
C ASN A 14 -3.00 -6.57 -3.29
N TYR A 15 -2.91 -6.58 -1.96
CA TYR A 15 -1.77 -7.15 -1.26
C TYR A 15 -1.76 -8.67 -1.35
N LYS A 16 -0.65 -9.22 -1.85
CA LYS A 16 -0.51 -10.65 -2.22
C LYS A 16 -0.72 -11.62 -1.05
N CYS A 17 -0.49 -11.15 0.18
CA CYS A 17 -0.57 -11.93 1.41
C CYS A 17 -1.88 -11.69 2.18
N ARG A 18 -2.88 -11.03 1.58
CA ARG A 18 -4.20 -10.86 2.17
C ARG A 18 -4.93 -12.21 2.21
N THR A 19 -5.42 -12.60 3.39
CA THR A 19 -6.27 -13.78 3.59
C THR A 19 -7.65 -13.35 4.07
N LEU A 20 -8.62 -14.23 3.86
CA LEU A 20 -10.04 -14.05 4.16
C LEU A 20 -10.45 -14.89 5.35
N ASN A 21 -9.63 -15.89 5.65
CA ASN A 21 -9.67 -16.63 6.89
C ASN A 21 -9.04 -15.79 8.01
N GLN A 22 -9.87 -15.38 8.97
CA GLN A 22 -9.43 -14.55 10.10
C GLN A 22 -8.51 -15.30 11.08
N ASP A 23 -8.50 -16.63 11.07
CA ASP A 23 -7.67 -17.42 11.98
C ASP A 23 -6.23 -17.59 11.49
N GLU A 24 -6.02 -17.46 10.18
CA GLU A 24 -4.69 -17.46 9.57
C GLU A 24 -4.01 -16.08 9.61
N ALA A 25 -4.78 -15.03 9.91
CA ALA A 25 -4.28 -13.66 9.86
C ALA A 25 -3.20 -13.40 10.93
N THR A 26 -2.05 -12.88 10.47
CA THR A 26 -0.99 -12.38 11.37
C THR A 26 -1.32 -11.00 11.92
N ALA A 27 -2.02 -10.19 11.13
CA ALA A 27 -2.32 -8.79 11.40
C ALA A 27 -3.68 -8.42 10.79
N PHE A 28 -4.37 -7.46 11.40
CA PHE A 28 -5.64 -6.91 10.92
C PHE A 28 -5.48 -5.43 10.57
N TYR A 29 -5.65 -5.09 9.30
CA TYR A 29 -5.65 -3.70 8.87
C TYR A 29 -7.03 -3.08 9.12
N ILE A 30 -7.06 -1.90 9.73
CA ILE A 30 -8.27 -1.09 9.90
C ILE A 30 -8.36 -0.14 8.69
N PRO A 31 -9.26 -0.37 7.72
CA PRO A 31 -9.34 0.41 6.49
C PRO A 31 -10.13 1.71 6.69
N PHE A 32 -9.72 2.54 7.65
CA PHE A 32 -10.39 3.79 8.00
C PHE A 32 -9.53 5.01 7.69
N TYR A 33 -10.13 5.98 7.00
CA TYR A 33 -9.49 7.23 6.57
C TYR A 33 -9.63 8.32 7.63
N VAL A 34 -8.99 8.14 8.79
CA VAL A 34 -9.19 9.07 9.91
C VAL A 34 -8.77 10.50 9.57
N GLY A 35 -7.71 10.67 8.79
CA GLY A 35 -7.25 11.95 8.31
C GLY A 35 -8.29 12.67 7.45
N LEU A 36 -8.93 11.96 6.53
CA LEU A 36 -10.03 12.51 5.74
C LEU A 36 -11.28 12.78 6.59
N ALA A 37 -11.59 11.87 7.52
CA ALA A 37 -12.75 11.96 8.39
C ALA A 37 -12.71 13.17 9.33
N VAL A 38 -11.55 13.47 9.92
CA VAL A 38 -11.36 14.67 10.74
C VAL A 38 -11.15 15.92 9.88
N GLY A 39 -10.52 15.78 8.71
CA GLY A 39 -10.16 16.90 7.85
C GLY A 39 -11.32 17.80 7.47
N LYS A 40 -12.53 17.25 7.27
CA LYS A 40 -13.74 18.05 6.97
C LYS A 40 -14.19 18.97 8.11
N TYR A 41 -13.69 18.74 9.32
CA TYR A 41 -14.09 19.46 10.53
C TYR A 41 -13.01 20.40 11.09
N LEU A 42 -11.76 20.33 10.60
CA LEU A 42 -10.64 21.07 11.21
C LEU A 42 -10.67 22.58 10.96
N TRP A 43 -11.31 23.05 9.89
CA TRP A 43 -11.21 24.44 9.43
C TRP A 43 -12.51 25.24 9.47
N PHE A 44 -13.57 24.66 10.05
CA PHE A 44 -14.87 25.30 10.20
C PHE A 44 -15.33 25.20 11.65
N ASN A 45 -16.41 25.90 12.00
CA ASN A 45 -16.92 25.96 13.36
C ASN A 45 -17.67 24.66 13.71
N TYR A 46 -16.93 23.64 14.11
CA TYR A 46 -17.44 22.33 14.51
C TYR A 46 -16.98 21.97 15.92
N THR A 47 -17.83 21.25 16.64
CA THR A 47 -17.53 20.83 18.01
C THR A 47 -16.47 19.72 18.05
N SER A 48 -15.87 19.49 19.21
CA SER A 48 -15.00 18.34 19.50
C SER A 48 -15.71 17.01 19.22
N LYS A 49 -17.03 16.94 19.50
CA LYS A 49 -17.87 15.78 19.21
C LYS A 49 -18.04 15.54 17.71
N ASP A 50 -18.22 16.58 16.91
CA ASP A 50 -18.32 16.44 15.45
C ASP A 50 -17.02 15.86 14.86
N ARG A 51 -15.88 16.36 15.33
CA ARG A 51 -14.54 15.91 14.93
C ARG A 51 -14.28 14.45 15.27
N ASP A 52 -14.81 13.97 16.39
CA ASP A 52 -14.62 12.60 16.87
C ASP A 52 -15.68 11.62 16.35
N ARG A 53 -16.81 12.11 15.84
CA ARG A 53 -18.00 11.30 15.51
C ARG A 53 -17.70 10.06 14.68
N HIS A 54 -16.99 10.20 13.55
CA HIS A 54 -16.69 9.05 12.68
C HIS A 54 -15.69 8.09 13.31
N SER A 55 -14.74 8.61 14.07
CA SER A 55 -13.77 7.82 14.80
C SER A 55 -14.47 6.94 15.84
N VAL A 56 -15.40 7.52 16.61
CA VAL A 56 -16.22 6.78 17.58
C VAL A 56 -17.07 5.72 16.88
N MET A 57 -17.79 6.08 15.81
CA MET A 57 -18.62 5.12 15.05
C MET A 57 -17.79 3.96 14.49
N MET A 58 -16.59 4.24 13.98
CA MET A 58 -15.70 3.21 13.46
C MET A 58 -15.20 2.30 14.59
N LEU A 59 -14.76 2.86 15.72
CA LEU A 59 -14.30 2.06 16.85
C LEU A 59 -15.43 1.24 17.49
N ASP A 60 -16.65 1.76 17.51
CA ASP A 60 -17.85 1.03 17.95
C ASP A 60 -18.18 -0.15 17.04
N TRP A 61 -17.89 -0.05 15.74
CA TRP A 61 -18.01 -1.17 14.81
C TRP A 61 -16.83 -2.15 14.93
N VAL A 62 -15.60 -1.64 15.07
CA VAL A 62 -14.40 -2.48 15.17
C VAL A 62 -14.41 -3.33 16.45
N LYS A 63 -14.87 -2.77 17.57
CA LYS A 63 -14.90 -3.49 18.87
C LYS A 63 -15.80 -4.74 18.87
N SER A 64 -16.79 -4.80 17.98
CA SER A 64 -17.70 -5.94 17.85
C SER A 64 -17.18 -7.03 16.91
N GLN A 65 -16.05 -6.81 16.23
CA GLN A 65 -15.48 -7.79 15.31
C GLN A 65 -14.80 -8.94 16.09
N PRO A 66 -14.99 -10.21 15.70
CA PRO A 66 -14.38 -11.35 16.40
C PRO A 66 -12.85 -11.26 16.57
N PRO A 67 -12.07 -10.82 15.57
CA PRO A 67 -10.62 -10.65 15.72
C PRO A 67 -10.26 -9.62 16.79
N TRP A 68 -11.05 -8.55 16.90
CA TRP A 68 -10.85 -7.53 17.90
C TRP A 68 -11.11 -8.06 19.30
N ILE A 69 -12.23 -8.77 19.51
CA ILE A 69 -12.58 -9.38 20.80
C ILE A 69 -11.46 -10.31 21.27
N ARG A 70 -10.82 -11.04 20.34
CA ARG A 70 -9.72 -11.96 20.63
C ARG A 70 -8.44 -11.27 21.09
N SER A 71 -8.08 -10.13 20.48
CA SER A 71 -6.75 -9.52 20.67
C SER A 71 -6.78 -8.17 21.39
N ASN A 72 -7.97 -7.61 21.63
CA ASN A 72 -8.20 -6.25 22.07
C ASN A 72 -7.35 -5.22 21.29
N GLY A 73 -7.38 -5.34 19.96
CA GLY A 73 -6.68 -4.45 19.02
C GLY A 73 -5.17 -4.65 18.89
N SER A 74 -4.56 -5.57 19.66
CA SER A 74 -3.09 -5.69 19.71
C SER A 74 -2.42 -6.35 18.50
N ASP A 75 -3.21 -6.97 17.61
CA ASP A 75 -2.78 -7.43 16.29
C ASP A 75 -3.39 -6.57 15.17
N HIS A 76 -3.97 -5.41 15.52
CA HIS A 76 -4.55 -4.48 14.57
C HIS A 76 -3.58 -3.33 14.28
N PHE A 77 -3.63 -2.83 13.04
CA PHE A 77 -2.89 -1.65 12.64
C PHE A 77 -3.71 -0.75 11.72
N ILE A 78 -3.37 0.54 11.70
CA ILE A 78 -4.04 1.57 10.89
C ILE A 78 -3.01 2.51 10.27
N MET A 79 -3.34 3.10 9.11
CA MET A 79 -2.57 4.19 8.51
C MET A 79 -3.21 5.54 8.88
N LEU A 80 -2.39 6.48 9.34
CA LEU A 80 -2.76 7.86 9.67
C LEU A 80 -2.15 8.80 8.63
N GLY A 81 -3.01 9.41 7.81
CA GLY A 81 -2.59 10.15 6.63
C GLY A 81 -2.13 11.58 6.90
N ARG A 82 -2.31 12.07 8.13
CA ARG A 82 -2.01 13.45 8.56
C ARG A 82 -0.98 13.47 9.69
N LEU A 83 -0.60 14.68 10.09
CA LEU A 83 0.33 14.88 11.20
C LEU A 83 -0.24 14.29 12.48
N THR A 84 0.63 13.70 13.31
CA THR A 84 0.24 13.06 14.58
C THR A 84 -0.60 13.98 15.48
N TRP A 85 -0.29 15.28 15.50
CA TRP A 85 -0.99 16.30 16.28
C TRP A 85 -2.46 16.52 15.88
N ASP A 86 -2.85 16.16 14.64
CA ASP A 86 -4.25 16.21 14.22
C ASP A 86 -5.11 15.16 14.96
N PHE A 87 -4.49 14.18 15.61
CA PHE A 87 -5.15 13.05 16.26
C PHE A 87 -4.94 12.97 17.79
N ARG A 88 -4.36 14.01 18.40
CA ARG A 88 -3.94 14.05 19.82
C ARG A 88 -4.59 15.16 20.63
N ARG A 89 -5.84 15.50 20.36
CA ARG A 89 -6.60 16.43 21.22
C ARG A 89 -6.72 15.84 22.64
N LEU A 90 -6.45 16.65 23.67
CA LEU A 90 -6.35 16.16 25.06
C LEU A 90 -7.66 16.32 25.83
N THR A 91 -8.42 17.39 25.55
CA THR A 91 -9.70 17.65 26.23
C THR A 91 -10.84 17.83 25.24
N ASP A 92 -12.08 17.67 25.69
CA ASP A 92 -13.29 17.89 24.87
C ASP A 92 -13.60 19.37 24.61
N SER A 93 -12.65 20.26 24.89
CA SER A 93 -12.71 21.68 24.55
C SER A 93 -12.80 21.88 23.04
N ASP A 94 -13.83 22.60 22.61
CA ASP A 94 -14.01 22.97 21.19
C ASP A 94 -12.89 23.86 20.67
N SER A 95 -12.17 24.56 21.56
CA SER A 95 -11.05 25.44 21.21
C SER A 95 -9.75 24.70 20.89
N GLU A 96 -9.58 23.45 21.33
CA GLU A 96 -8.39 22.65 21.03
C GLU A 96 -8.42 22.15 19.58
N TRP A 97 -7.25 21.91 18.98
CA TRP A 97 -7.11 21.41 17.61
C TRP A 97 -7.27 19.88 17.53
N GLY A 98 -7.75 19.37 16.39
CA GLY A 98 -7.70 17.94 16.08
C GLY A 98 -8.82 17.08 16.68
N THR A 99 -8.66 15.76 16.55
CA THR A 99 -9.50 14.72 17.17
C THR A 99 -8.78 14.06 18.34
N SER A 100 -9.52 13.46 19.27
CA SER A 100 -8.95 12.67 20.39
C SER A 100 -8.56 11.23 19.98
N PHE A 101 -8.66 10.88 18.70
CA PHE A 101 -8.62 9.51 18.18
C PHE A 101 -7.53 8.60 18.77
N ILE A 102 -6.28 9.07 18.85
CA ILE A 102 -5.16 8.28 19.40
C ILE A 102 -5.38 7.94 20.88
N TYR A 103 -5.98 8.85 21.63
CA TYR A 103 -6.22 8.69 23.07
C TYR A 103 -7.53 7.96 23.38
N MET A 104 -8.34 7.65 22.37
CA MET A 104 -9.55 6.85 22.58
C MET A 104 -9.16 5.46 23.12
N PRO A 105 -9.88 4.91 24.13
CA PRO A 105 -9.47 3.69 24.83
C PRO A 105 -9.18 2.49 23.92
N LEU A 106 -9.95 2.35 22.83
CA LEU A 106 -9.81 1.26 21.87
C LEU A 106 -8.55 1.37 20.99
N MET A 107 -7.94 2.55 20.88
CA MET A 107 -6.71 2.74 20.11
C MET A 107 -5.43 2.44 20.89
N LYS A 108 -5.55 2.17 22.20
CA LYS A 108 -4.40 1.96 23.11
C LYS A 108 -3.40 0.89 22.64
N ASN A 109 -3.88 -0.18 22.00
CA ASN A 109 -3.03 -1.30 21.58
C ASN A 109 -2.82 -1.37 20.06
N VAL A 110 -3.41 -0.45 19.29
CA VAL A 110 -3.38 -0.49 17.82
C VAL A 110 -2.08 0.12 17.33
N LEU A 111 -1.37 -0.60 16.46
CA LEU A 111 -0.19 -0.08 15.78
C LEU A 111 -0.61 0.97 14.75
N ARG A 112 0.02 2.14 14.76
CA ARG A 112 -0.31 3.25 13.86
C ARG A 112 0.88 3.54 12.97
N LEU A 113 0.69 3.37 11.67
CA LEU A 113 1.58 3.95 10.68
C LEU A 113 1.17 5.40 10.50
N SER A 114 2.09 6.35 10.53
CA SER A 114 1.77 7.77 10.36
C SER A 114 2.81 8.48 9.52
N VAL A 115 2.46 9.60 8.88
CA VAL A 115 3.44 10.35 8.06
C VAL A 115 4.50 11.08 8.90
N GLU A 116 4.27 11.18 10.21
CA GLU A 116 5.19 11.71 11.21
C GLU A 116 4.91 11.03 12.55
N ARG A 117 5.92 10.43 13.17
CA ARG A 117 5.75 9.77 14.48
C ARG A 117 5.90 10.75 15.61
N SER A 118 5.17 10.47 16.68
CA SER A 118 5.43 11.06 17.99
C SER A 118 6.56 10.29 18.69
N GLU A 119 7.59 10.98 19.16
CA GLU A 119 8.78 10.33 19.79
C GLU A 119 8.44 9.51 21.04
N TRP A 120 7.39 9.90 21.76
CA TRP A 120 6.91 9.26 22.99
C TRP A 120 5.92 8.12 22.77
N ASP A 121 5.59 7.77 21.52
CA ASP A 121 4.60 6.75 21.23
C ASP A 121 5.20 5.55 20.49
N PRO A 122 5.54 4.45 21.21
CA PRO A 122 6.19 3.29 20.63
C PRO A 122 5.27 2.45 19.72
N LEU A 123 3.97 2.78 19.66
CA LEU A 123 3.01 2.18 18.75
C LEU A 123 2.76 3.05 17.51
N GLU A 124 3.41 4.20 17.40
CA GLU A 124 3.36 5.04 16.22
C GLU A 124 4.67 4.96 15.42
N ILE A 125 4.58 4.48 14.19
CA ILE A 125 5.72 4.29 13.30
C ILE A 125 5.60 5.26 12.13
N SER A 126 6.64 6.05 11.89
CA SER A 126 6.65 6.98 10.78
C SER A 126 6.94 6.28 9.46
N VAL A 127 6.09 6.56 8.47
CA VAL A 127 6.23 6.13 7.08
C VAL A 127 6.36 7.35 6.16
N PRO A 128 7.11 7.27 5.05
CA PRO A 128 7.38 8.40 4.18
C PRO A 128 6.13 9.13 3.70
N TYR A 129 6.19 10.45 3.60
CA TYR A 129 5.14 11.22 2.93
C TYR A 129 5.08 10.81 1.45
N PRO A 130 3.88 10.56 0.90
CA PRO A 130 3.73 10.39 -0.54
C PRO A 130 4.24 11.62 -1.29
N THR A 131 5.14 11.39 -2.24
CA THR A 131 5.68 12.43 -3.14
C THR A 131 4.83 12.51 -4.41
N ALA A 132 5.18 13.40 -5.34
CA ALA A 132 4.47 13.49 -6.62
C ALA A 132 4.88 12.37 -7.61
N PHE A 133 5.96 11.64 -7.33
CA PHE A 133 6.50 10.62 -8.22
C PHE A 133 6.12 9.22 -7.76
N HIS A 134 5.28 8.57 -8.56
CA HIS A 134 4.79 7.21 -8.33
C HIS A 134 5.21 6.30 -9.49
N PRO A 135 6.30 5.51 -9.34
CA PRO A 135 6.86 4.72 -10.43
C PRO A 135 5.88 3.64 -10.89
N ARG A 136 5.83 3.41 -12.21
CA ARG A 136 5.03 2.34 -12.83
C ARG A 136 5.84 1.06 -13.00
N SER A 137 7.15 1.20 -13.11
CA SER A 137 8.10 0.13 -13.36
C SER A 137 9.47 0.47 -12.76
N GLU A 138 10.34 -0.53 -12.70
CA GLU A 138 11.73 -0.36 -12.29
C GLU A 138 12.49 0.60 -13.22
N SER A 139 12.15 0.62 -14.51
CA SER A 139 12.76 1.53 -15.47
C SER A 139 12.51 2.99 -15.13
N ASP A 140 11.31 3.34 -14.62
CA ASP A 140 11.00 4.71 -14.20
C ASP A 140 11.95 5.13 -13.05
N ILE A 141 12.24 4.23 -12.12
CA ILE A 141 13.15 4.46 -10.99
C ILE A 141 14.59 4.64 -11.49
N LEU A 142 15.08 3.71 -12.31
CA LEU A 142 16.45 3.75 -12.83
C LEU A 142 16.70 4.99 -13.70
N GLN A 143 15.75 5.35 -14.55
CA GLN A 143 15.82 6.58 -15.34
C GLN A 143 15.87 7.82 -14.45
N TRP A 144 15.03 7.86 -13.42
CA TRP A 144 15.03 8.96 -12.47
C TRP A 144 16.37 9.06 -11.74
N GLN A 145 16.87 7.97 -11.15
CA GLN A 145 18.18 7.94 -10.47
C GLN A 145 19.31 8.40 -11.40
N ASN A 146 19.36 7.92 -12.64
CA ASN A 146 20.37 8.33 -13.61
C ASN A 146 20.27 9.82 -13.97
N SER A 147 19.04 10.34 -14.11
CA SER A 147 18.82 11.77 -14.36
C SER A 147 19.37 12.64 -13.23
N LEU A 148 19.26 12.19 -11.97
CA LEU A 148 19.78 12.90 -10.80
C LEU A 148 21.31 12.90 -10.75
N ARG A 149 21.96 11.81 -11.19
CA ARG A 149 23.43 11.67 -11.21
C ARG A 149 24.09 12.60 -12.21
N VAL A 150 23.48 12.79 -13.38
CA VAL A 150 24.06 13.62 -14.46
C VAL A 150 23.64 15.08 -14.40
N ARG A 151 22.69 15.43 -13.52
CA ARG A 151 22.14 16.78 -13.45
C ARG A 151 23.17 17.78 -12.95
N LYS A 152 23.34 18.87 -13.72
CA LYS A 152 24.10 20.05 -13.30
C LYS A 152 23.21 20.93 -12.41
N ARG A 153 23.73 21.29 -11.25
CA ARG A 153 23.07 22.16 -10.27
C ARG A 153 23.67 23.56 -10.34
N THR A 154 22.82 24.58 -10.31
CA THR A 154 23.19 25.99 -10.52
C THR A 154 23.11 26.82 -9.25
N SER A 155 22.45 26.31 -8.21
CA SER A 155 22.32 26.99 -6.92
C SER A 155 22.94 26.14 -5.80
N LEU A 156 23.53 26.78 -4.80
CA LEU A 156 24.06 26.07 -3.64
C LEU A 156 22.91 25.51 -2.79
N PHE A 157 21.88 26.32 -2.52
CA PHE A 157 20.76 25.87 -1.73
C PHE A 157 19.43 26.48 -2.17
N SER A 158 18.31 25.92 -1.71
CA SER A 158 16.98 26.49 -1.93
C SER A 158 16.13 26.51 -0.67
N PHE A 159 15.18 27.43 -0.65
CA PHE A 159 14.11 27.47 0.34
C PHE A 159 12.74 27.51 -0.37
N VAL A 160 11.91 26.54 -0.04
CA VAL A 160 10.53 26.44 -0.52
C VAL A 160 9.58 26.52 0.66
N GLY A 161 8.67 27.50 0.67
CA GLY A 161 7.68 27.62 1.72
C GLY A 161 6.99 28.98 1.76
N ALA A 162 6.16 29.17 2.79
CA ALA A 162 5.48 30.44 3.08
C ALA A 162 5.67 30.82 4.55
N THR A 163 5.69 32.12 4.81
CA THR A 163 5.74 32.67 6.17
C THR A 163 4.37 32.58 6.83
N ARG A 164 4.35 32.32 8.13
CA ARG A 164 3.14 32.27 8.95
C ARG A 164 2.93 33.62 9.60
N LYS A 165 2.13 34.49 8.98
CA LYS A 165 1.86 35.87 9.45
C LYS A 165 1.44 35.96 10.92
N LYS A 166 0.79 34.92 11.45
CA LYS A 166 0.30 34.87 12.84
C LYS A 166 1.35 34.44 13.88
N ILE A 167 2.53 33.96 13.48
CA ILE A 167 3.56 33.45 14.40
C ILE A 167 4.67 34.49 14.56
N LYS A 168 4.82 35.02 15.79
CA LYS A 168 5.93 35.91 16.14
C LYS A 168 7.26 35.14 16.03
N ASN A 169 8.26 35.73 15.39
CA ASN A 169 9.57 35.10 15.14
C ASN A 169 9.49 33.76 14.37
N ASP A 170 8.65 33.69 13.34
CA ASP A 170 8.57 32.53 12.46
C ASP A 170 9.94 32.26 11.80
N PHE A 171 10.51 31.08 12.08
CA PHE A 171 11.79 30.68 11.51
C PHE A 171 11.74 30.51 9.99
N ARG A 172 10.57 30.20 9.42
CA ARG A 172 10.40 30.21 7.95
C ARG A 172 10.58 31.61 7.39
N GLY A 173 10.12 32.64 8.11
CA GLY A 173 10.38 34.04 7.78
C GLY A 173 11.87 34.38 7.82
N VAL A 174 12.58 33.92 8.86
CA VAL A 174 14.04 34.09 8.96
C VAL A 174 14.75 33.47 7.76
N LEU A 175 14.44 32.23 7.41
CA LEU A 175 15.06 31.53 6.27
C LEU A 175 14.66 32.15 4.92
N MET A 176 13.42 32.57 4.77
CA MET A 176 12.95 33.28 3.57
C MET A 176 13.73 34.57 3.37
N SER A 177 13.83 35.41 4.40
CA SER A 177 14.58 36.66 4.36
C SER A 177 16.07 36.43 4.12
N TYR A 178 16.66 35.39 4.73
CA TYR A 178 18.04 35.00 4.51
C TYR A 178 18.29 34.60 3.05
N CYS A 179 17.46 33.71 2.51
CA CYS A 179 17.57 33.23 1.13
C CYS A 179 17.35 34.37 0.10
N LYS A 180 16.43 35.29 0.36
CA LYS A 180 16.24 36.49 -0.49
C LYS A 180 17.45 37.44 -0.48
N LYS A 181 18.21 37.50 0.63
CA LYS A 181 19.46 38.28 0.71
C LYS A 181 20.63 37.61 0.00
N GLU A 182 20.72 36.28 0.07
CA GLU A 182 21.75 35.46 -0.60
C GLU A 182 21.29 35.01 -2.00
N SER A 183 20.71 35.91 -2.80
CA SER A 183 20.03 35.57 -4.06
C SER A 183 20.93 34.90 -5.11
N GLU A 184 22.24 35.13 -5.06
CA GLU A 184 23.22 34.46 -5.93
C GLU A 184 23.41 32.98 -5.61
N SER A 185 23.21 32.60 -4.34
CA SER A 185 23.46 31.23 -3.84
C SER A 185 22.18 30.48 -3.50
N CYS A 186 21.07 31.20 -3.26
CA CYS A 186 19.83 30.64 -2.74
C CYS A 186 18.62 30.87 -3.65
N LYS A 187 17.99 29.77 -4.08
CA LYS A 187 16.74 29.82 -4.86
C LYS A 187 15.52 29.79 -3.94
N VAL A 188 14.64 30.79 -4.07
CA VAL A 188 13.41 30.92 -3.26
C VAL A 188 12.19 30.52 -4.08
N VAL A 189 11.30 29.71 -3.49
CA VAL A 189 9.92 29.56 -3.96
C VAL A 189 8.97 29.99 -2.84
N ASP A 190 8.35 31.15 -3.02
CA ASP A 190 7.44 31.76 -2.06
C ASP A 190 6.01 31.24 -2.26
N CYS A 191 5.64 30.25 -1.44
CA CYS A 191 4.34 29.59 -1.51
C CYS A 191 3.15 30.47 -1.05
N SER A 192 3.41 31.72 -0.63
CA SER A 192 2.34 32.70 -0.36
C SER A 192 1.91 33.44 -1.62
N ILE A 193 2.74 33.44 -2.66
CA ILE A 193 2.51 34.11 -3.94
C ILE A 193 2.26 33.05 -5.02
N THR A 194 3.12 32.04 -5.10
CA THR A 194 2.99 30.92 -6.01
C THR A 194 2.18 29.81 -5.34
N GLN A 195 1.19 29.26 -6.04
CA GLN A 195 0.38 28.17 -5.50
C GLN A 195 1.23 26.88 -5.43
N CYS A 196 1.76 26.58 -4.25
CA CYS A 196 2.53 25.37 -3.98
C CYS A 196 1.59 24.17 -3.74
N TYR A 197 0.94 23.70 -4.80
CA TYR A 197 0.20 22.44 -4.78
C TYR A 197 1.12 21.24 -5.02
N ASP A 198 0.59 20.04 -4.81
CA ASP A 198 1.33 18.79 -4.95
C ASP A 198 1.90 18.62 -6.36
N GLY A 199 3.22 18.52 -6.49
CA GLY A 199 3.88 18.36 -7.78
C GLY A 199 4.05 19.65 -8.59
N ALA A 200 3.88 20.82 -7.97
CA ALA A 200 4.13 22.09 -8.64
C ALA A 200 5.55 22.14 -9.26
N PRO A 201 5.69 22.37 -10.58
CA PRO A 201 6.99 22.33 -11.26
C PRO A 201 8.05 23.23 -10.63
N ALA A 202 7.65 24.44 -10.20
CA ALA A 202 8.54 25.40 -9.55
C ALA A 202 9.24 24.85 -8.29
N ILE A 203 8.55 24.00 -7.50
CA ILE A 203 9.11 23.39 -6.30
C ILE A 203 10.17 22.35 -6.69
N LEU A 204 9.81 21.46 -7.61
CA LEU A 204 10.68 20.38 -8.03
C LEU A 204 11.92 20.94 -8.76
N GLU A 205 11.75 21.93 -9.63
CA GLU A 205 12.85 22.65 -10.28
C GLU A 205 13.76 23.36 -9.28
N ALA A 206 13.21 23.98 -8.23
CA ALA A 206 14.03 24.60 -7.21
C ALA A 206 14.95 23.59 -6.51
N PHE A 207 14.42 22.42 -6.13
CA PHE A 207 15.24 21.38 -5.52
C PHE A 207 16.19 20.71 -6.51
N LEU A 208 15.74 20.46 -7.74
CA LEU A 208 16.55 19.83 -8.77
C LEU A 208 17.78 20.68 -9.17
N ASP A 209 17.69 22.01 -9.04
CA ASP A 209 18.78 22.94 -9.36
C ASP A 209 19.70 23.25 -8.17
N SER A 210 19.33 22.86 -6.94
CA SER A 210 20.07 23.20 -5.72
C SER A 210 20.83 22.01 -5.11
N ASP A 211 22.09 22.18 -4.70
CA ASP A 211 22.82 21.11 -4.00
C ASP A 211 22.14 20.73 -2.67
N PHE A 212 21.69 21.73 -1.92
CA PHE A 212 21.02 21.58 -0.63
C PHE A 212 19.61 22.18 -0.62
N CYS A 213 18.75 21.73 0.28
CA CYS A 213 17.41 22.29 0.47
C CYS A 213 17.15 22.56 1.94
N LEU A 214 16.65 23.74 2.27
CA LEU A 214 16.41 24.14 3.66
C LEU A 214 15.06 23.58 4.13
N GLN A 215 15.09 22.71 5.15
CA GLN A 215 13.92 22.00 5.69
C GLN A 215 13.64 22.38 7.15
N PRO A 216 13.04 23.56 7.41
CA PRO A 216 12.62 23.94 8.75
C PRO A 216 11.46 23.07 9.27
N LYS A 217 11.12 23.12 10.56
CA LYS A 217 9.92 22.45 11.10
C LYS A 217 8.62 23.13 10.70
N GLY A 218 7.56 22.37 10.45
CA GLY A 218 6.23 22.89 10.12
C GLY A 218 5.32 22.99 11.34
N ASP A 219 4.12 22.41 11.23
CA ASP A 219 3.30 22.11 12.40
C ASP A 219 3.85 20.86 13.11
N GLY A 220 4.46 19.95 12.35
CA GLY A 220 5.32 18.87 12.82
C GLY A 220 6.82 19.14 12.66
N PHE A 221 7.66 18.23 13.13
CA PHE A 221 9.12 18.28 12.94
C PHE A 221 9.53 18.01 11.48
N THR A 222 8.77 17.19 10.79
CA THR A 222 9.00 16.72 9.43
C THR A 222 7.99 17.35 8.47
N ARG A 223 8.24 17.22 7.16
CA ARG A 223 7.34 17.72 6.12
C ARG A 223 7.47 16.88 4.87
N ARG A 224 6.41 16.84 4.06
CA ARG A 224 6.47 16.32 2.69
C ARG A 224 7.61 16.93 1.86
N SER A 225 7.88 18.24 2.01
CA SER A 225 8.95 18.94 1.27
C SER A 225 10.34 18.32 1.47
N MET A 226 10.55 17.63 2.59
CA MET A 226 11.77 16.86 2.85
C MET A 226 11.93 15.72 1.84
N PHE A 227 10.87 14.96 1.60
CA PHE A 227 10.86 13.86 0.64
C PHE A 227 10.87 14.37 -0.81
N ASP A 228 10.18 15.48 -1.11
CA ASP A 228 10.27 16.10 -2.45
C ASP A 228 11.69 16.62 -2.74
N CYS A 229 12.39 17.10 -1.72
CA CYS A 229 13.80 17.49 -1.84
C CYS A 229 14.73 16.29 -2.08
N MET A 230 14.59 15.21 -1.30
CA MET A 230 15.37 13.98 -1.50
C MET A 230 15.03 13.31 -2.85
N LEU A 231 13.77 13.35 -3.27
CA LEU A 231 13.33 12.90 -4.59
C LEU A 231 14.06 13.65 -5.70
N ALA A 232 14.34 14.94 -5.51
CA ALA A 232 15.11 15.76 -6.45
C ALA A 232 16.63 15.58 -6.32
N GLY A 233 17.13 14.67 -5.46
CA GLY A 233 18.56 14.48 -5.18
C GLY A 233 19.23 15.67 -4.50
N SER A 234 18.45 16.59 -3.93
CA SER A 234 18.96 17.71 -3.13
C SER A 234 19.14 17.24 -1.69
N ILE A 235 20.20 17.71 -1.03
CA ILE A 235 20.56 17.26 0.32
C ILE A 235 19.74 18.05 1.35
N PRO A 236 18.92 17.40 2.19
CA PRO A 236 18.14 18.10 3.20
C PRO A 236 19.02 18.73 4.28
N VAL A 237 18.74 19.99 4.58
CA VAL A 237 19.31 20.74 5.70
C VAL A 237 18.25 20.87 6.78
N TYR A 238 18.43 20.13 7.87
CA TYR A 238 17.55 20.13 9.04
C TYR A 238 17.97 21.17 10.06
N PHE A 239 16.98 21.71 10.76
CA PHE A 239 17.19 22.71 11.81
C PHE A 239 16.69 22.29 13.21
N TRP A 240 16.05 21.12 13.27
CA TRP A 240 15.64 20.43 14.49
C TRP A 240 16.07 18.97 14.41
N ARG A 241 16.58 18.44 15.52
CA ARG A 241 17.00 17.03 15.62
C ARG A 241 15.83 16.05 15.40
N GLY A 242 14.67 16.33 15.99
CA GLY A 242 13.45 15.54 15.79
C GLY A 242 12.92 15.48 14.35
N SER A 243 13.53 16.22 13.40
CA SER A 243 13.24 16.06 11.97
C SER A 243 13.83 14.78 11.36
N PHE A 244 14.81 14.16 12.03
CA PHE A 244 15.50 12.96 11.53
C PHE A 244 15.81 11.95 12.62
N GLU A 245 16.13 12.39 13.84
CA GLU A 245 16.28 11.48 14.98
C GLU A 245 14.96 10.79 15.19
N ASN A 246 14.98 9.47 15.32
CA ASN A 246 13.78 8.73 15.64
C ASN A 246 12.66 8.97 14.59
N GLN A 247 12.98 9.14 13.31
CA GLN A 247 11.97 9.27 12.25
C GLN A 247 12.29 8.36 11.07
N TYR A 248 11.28 7.68 10.55
CA TYR A 248 11.37 6.83 9.36
C TYR A 248 12.42 5.71 9.45
N GLU A 249 12.62 5.14 10.64
CA GLU A 249 13.65 4.11 10.93
C GLU A 249 13.55 2.88 10.01
N TRP A 250 12.36 2.56 9.50
CA TRP A 250 12.18 1.45 8.56
C TRP A 250 12.63 1.80 7.14
N HIS A 251 12.66 3.08 6.77
CA HIS A 251 12.78 3.52 5.38
C HIS A 251 14.09 4.25 5.08
N LEU A 252 14.61 5.01 6.06
CA LEU A 252 15.80 5.84 5.91
C LEU A 252 17.00 5.23 6.64
N PRO A 253 18.24 5.51 6.20
CA PRO A 253 19.44 5.12 6.93
C PRO A 253 19.46 5.68 8.35
N GLU A 254 19.95 4.88 9.30
CA GLU A 254 20.03 5.23 10.73
C GLU A 254 20.86 6.50 10.98
N ASP A 255 22.03 6.60 10.36
CA ASP A 255 22.85 7.82 10.43
C ASP A 255 22.39 8.85 9.38
N ALA A 256 21.50 9.76 9.80
CA ALA A 256 20.98 10.82 8.96
C ALA A 256 22.05 11.77 8.41
N LEU A 257 23.16 11.98 9.12
CA LEU A 257 24.21 12.93 8.71
C LEU A 257 25.03 12.43 7.52
N THR A 258 24.84 11.16 7.14
CA THR A 258 25.42 10.62 5.91
C THR A 258 24.71 11.10 4.65
N TYR A 259 23.47 11.59 4.75
CA TYR A 259 22.68 12.06 3.61
C TYR A 259 22.04 13.43 3.84
N SER A 260 22.25 14.06 5.00
CA SER A 260 21.68 15.35 5.38
C SER A 260 22.69 16.23 6.12
N VAL A 261 22.35 17.51 6.28
CA VAL A 261 23.11 18.46 7.10
C VAL A 261 22.23 18.92 8.25
N PHE A 262 22.79 19.04 9.44
CA PHE A 262 22.09 19.65 10.58
C PHE A 262 22.73 21.00 10.93
N ILE A 263 21.90 22.04 11.07
CA ILE A 263 22.30 23.37 11.54
C ILE A 263 21.32 23.81 12.62
N ASP A 264 21.77 24.01 13.84
CA ASP A 264 20.86 24.40 14.93
C ASP A 264 20.16 25.74 14.63
N HIS A 265 18.82 25.74 14.70
CA HIS A 265 18.00 26.92 14.44
C HIS A 265 18.35 28.12 15.34
N ASN A 266 18.81 27.91 16.57
CA ASN A 266 19.21 28.99 17.47
C ASN A 266 20.50 29.65 16.98
N HIS A 267 21.45 28.88 16.47
CA HIS A 267 22.68 29.42 15.87
C HIS A 267 22.37 30.28 14.64
N VAL A 268 21.43 29.83 13.79
CA VAL A 268 20.97 30.61 12.63
C VAL A 268 20.29 31.91 13.06
N ARG A 269 19.44 31.87 14.09
CA ARG A 269 18.82 33.07 14.67
C ARG A 269 19.86 34.05 15.23
N ASN A 270 20.96 33.53 15.77
CA ASN A 270 22.05 34.31 16.33
C ASN A 270 23.08 34.76 15.27
N GLY A 271 22.76 34.65 13.98
CA GLY A 271 23.58 35.20 12.89
C GLY A 271 24.55 34.21 12.23
N THR A 272 24.47 32.92 12.53
CA THR A 272 25.26 31.90 11.83
C THR A 272 24.89 31.86 10.35
N SER A 273 25.89 32.01 9.47
CA SER A 273 25.68 31.97 8.02
C SER A 273 25.52 30.53 7.52
N ILE A 274 24.33 30.21 7.05
CA ILE A 274 24.01 28.91 6.42
C ILE A 274 24.91 28.69 5.19
N ARG A 275 25.06 29.71 4.34
CA ARG A 275 25.91 29.67 3.15
C ARG A 275 27.34 29.24 3.48
N LYS A 276 27.99 29.88 4.46
CA LYS A 276 29.37 29.54 4.85
C LYS A 276 29.50 28.09 5.32
N ILE A 277 28.51 27.58 6.05
CA ILE A 277 28.49 26.17 6.48
C ILE A 277 28.40 25.24 5.27
N LEU A 278 27.49 25.53 4.33
CA LEU A 278 27.27 24.69 3.16
C LEU A 278 28.43 24.74 2.17
N GLU A 279 29.07 25.90 2.00
CA GLU A 279 30.32 26.05 1.21
C GLU A 279 31.49 25.27 1.81
N GLY A 280 31.46 24.97 3.11
CA GLY A 280 32.45 24.12 3.77
C GLY A 280 32.42 22.65 3.34
N TYR A 281 31.34 22.19 2.69
CA TYR A 281 31.25 20.83 2.18
C TYR A 281 31.96 20.70 0.83
N SER A 282 32.95 19.81 0.74
CA SER A 282 33.63 19.53 -0.52
C SER A 282 32.66 18.94 -1.55
N ARG A 283 32.93 19.20 -2.84
CA ARG A 283 32.14 18.63 -3.95
C ARG A 283 32.03 17.10 -3.87
N GLU A 284 33.10 16.44 -3.44
CA GLU A 284 33.11 14.98 -3.27
C GLU A 284 32.22 14.53 -2.12
N LYS A 285 32.19 15.27 -1.00
CA LYS A 285 31.28 14.97 0.12
C LYS A 285 29.82 15.16 -0.31
N VAL A 286 29.51 16.25 -1.00
CA VAL A 286 28.17 16.52 -1.57
C VAL A 286 27.75 15.39 -2.53
N ARG A 287 28.66 14.97 -3.42
CA ARG A 287 28.41 13.85 -4.35
C ARG A 287 28.09 12.56 -3.61
N LYS A 288 28.87 12.20 -2.58
CA LYS A 288 28.65 11.00 -1.75
C LYS A 288 27.31 11.04 -1.00
N MET A 289 26.97 12.18 -0.41
CA MET A 289 25.69 12.36 0.30
C MET A 289 24.51 12.20 -0.66
N ARG A 290 24.61 12.79 -1.85
CA ARG A 290 23.59 12.66 -2.90
C ARG A 290 23.45 11.23 -3.41
N GLU A 291 24.56 10.55 -3.68
CA GLU A 291 24.52 9.14 -4.12
C GLU A 291 23.80 8.28 -3.08
N LYS A 292 24.06 8.53 -1.80
CA LYS A 292 23.33 7.85 -0.72
C LYS A 292 21.82 8.07 -0.82
N ILE A 293 21.36 9.32 -1.05
CA ILE A 293 19.95 9.63 -1.29
C ILE A 293 19.39 8.85 -2.48
N ILE A 294 20.13 8.85 -3.60
CA ILE A 294 19.74 8.17 -4.83
C ILE A 294 19.58 6.66 -4.58
N ASP A 295 20.49 6.05 -3.82
CA ASP A 295 20.47 4.61 -3.52
C ASP A 295 19.25 4.17 -2.73
N PHE A 296 18.88 4.91 -1.68
CA PHE A 296 17.69 4.59 -0.88
C PHE A 296 16.39 5.20 -1.41
N LEU A 297 16.43 5.95 -2.52
CA LEU A 297 15.27 6.59 -3.15
C LEU A 297 14.05 5.66 -3.28
N PRO A 298 14.18 4.41 -3.75
CA PRO A 298 13.04 3.49 -3.88
C PRO A 298 12.31 3.22 -2.55
N LYS A 299 13.03 3.25 -1.41
CA LYS A 299 12.52 2.89 -0.08
C LYS A 299 11.52 3.90 0.48
N PHE A 300 11.46 5.11 -0.09
CA PHE A 300 10.49 6.14 0.28
C PHE A 300 9.49 6.50 -0.83
N LEU A 301 9.54 5.81 -1.97
CA LEU A 301 8.53 5.95 -3.03
C LEU A 301 7.36 4.99 -2.82
N TYR A 302 6.25 5.30 -3.49
CA TYR A 302 5.08 4.42 -3.55
C TYR A 302 4.81 4.07 -5.01
N GLY A 303 5.04 2.81 -5.38
CA GLY A 303 4.68 2.27 -6.69
C GLY A 303 3.16 2.19 -6.87
N ARG A 304 2.69 2.27 -8.12
CA ARG A 304 1.26 2.07 -8.43
C ARG A 304 0.84 0.63 -8.09
N SER A 305 -0.43 0.40 -7.76
CA SER A 305 -0.94 -0.90 -7.25
C SER A 305 -0.82 -2.11 -8.20
N ASN A 306 -0.40 -1.89 -9.44
CA ASN A 306 -0.07 -2.94 -10.42
C ASN A 306 1.40 -2.88 -10.91
N SER A 307 2.24 -2.05 -10.29
CA SER A 307 3.65 -1.95 -10.64
C SER A 307 4.39 -3.20 -10.16
N ASN A 308 5.07 -3.88 -11.08
CA ASN A 308 5.88 -5.05 -10.75
C ASN A 308 7.31 -4.59 -10.46
N LEU A 309 7.54 -4.10 -9.24
CA LEU A 309 8.87 -3.71 -8.74
C LEU A 309 9.54 -4.95 -8.12
N ARG A 310 9.99 -5.90 -8.95
CA ARG A 310 10.56 -7.18 -8.49
C ARG A 310 11.87 -7.00 -7.73
N ASN A 311 12.68 -6.04 -8.16
CA ASN A 311 14.02 -5.78 -7.64
C ASN A 311 14.07 -4.65 -6.61
N PHE A 312 12.96 -3.92 -6.41
CA PHE A 312 12.90 -2.80 -5.47
C PHE A 312 11.74 -2.97 -4.50
N THR A 313 12.04 -2.90 -3.21
CA THR A 313 11.02 -2.78 -2.15
C THR A 313 10.68 -1.31 -1.95
N ASP A 314 9.43 -0.95 -2.18
CA ASP A 314 8.97 0.42 -2.00
C ASP A 314 8.53 0.70 -0.55
N ALA A 315 8.11 1.94 -0.27
CA ALA A 315 7.72 2.35 1.07
C ALA A 315 6.54 1.53 1.61
N PHE A 316 5.57 1.13 0.78
CA PHE A 316 4.46 0.31 1.26
C PHE A 316 4.95 -1.10 1.64
N ASP A 317 5.78 -1.72 0.79
CA ASP A 317 6.26 -3.08 1.02
C ASP A 317 7.13 -3.16 2.29
N ILE A 318 7.99 -2.17 2.51
CA ILE A 318 8.82 -2.05 3.72
C ILE A 318 7.94 -1.91 4.97
N SER A 319 6.93 -1.04 4.93
CA SER A 319 6.01 -0.86 6.06
C SER A 319 5.27 -2.14 6.39
N MET A 320 4.77 -2.84 5.38
CA MET A 320 4.04 -4.08 5.58
C MET A 320 4.91 -5.19 6.16
N ASP A 321 6.16 -5.32 5.70
CA ASP A 321 7.10 -6.26 6.30
C ASP A 321 7.41 -5.89 7.76
N GLY A 322 7.62 -4.61 8.07
CA GLY A 322 7.80 -4.11 9.43
C GLY A 322 6.63 -4.44 10.36
N VAL A 323 5.38 -4.21 9.90
CA VAL A 323 4.14 -4.55 10.62
C VAL A 323 4.07 -6.06 10.90
N LEU A 324 4.24 -6.90 9.87
CA LEU A 324 4.15 -8.35 9.99
C LEU A 324 5.25 -8.91 10.90
N ARG A 325 6.48 -8.40 10.77
CA ARG A 325 7.61 -8.79 11.63
C ARG A 325 7.31 -8.46 13.08
N ARG A 326 6.81 -7.25 13.37
CA ARG A 326 6.45 -6.83 14.73
C ARG A 326 5.40 -7.72 15.36
N PHE A 327 4.31 -8.00 14.64
CA PHE A 327 3.25 -8.86 15.18
C PHE A 327 3.67 -10.32 15.35
N LYS A 328 4.53 -10.86 14.46
CA LYS A 328 5.13 -12.18 14.65
C LYS A 328 5.96 -12.26 15.92
N HIS A 329 6.81 -11.26 16.18
CA HIS A 329 7.60 -11.21 17.41
C HIS A 329 6.71 -11.13 18.65
N GLN A 330 5.65 -10.30 18.62
CA GLN A 330 4.71 -10.21 19.73
C GLN A 330 3.96 -11.53 20.00
N LYS A 331 3.50 -12.23 18.95
CA LYS A 331 2.87 -13.56 19.09
C LYS A 331 3.86 -14.57 19.69
N ALA A 332 5.11 -14.57 19.25
CA ALA A 332 6.15 -15.45 19.80
C ALA A 332 6.46 -15.17 21.28
N SER A 333 6.54 -13.90 21.68
CA SER A 333 6.79 -13.51 23.08
C SER A 333 5.60 -13.85 23.99
N ARG A 334 4.36 -13.66 23.55
CA ARG A 334 3.16 -14.06 24.30
C ARG A 334 3.04 -15.58 24.46
N GLY A 335 3.40 -16.35 23.43
CA GLY A 335 3.47 -17.81 23.50
C GLY A 335 4.41 -18.29 24.61
N ARG A 336 5.58 -17.65 24.78
CA ARG A 336 6.54 -17.98 25.84
C ARG A 336 6.03 -17.65 27.25
N ILE A 337 5.34 -16.52 27.43
CA ILE A 337 4.77 -16.11 28.73
C ILE A 337 3.65 -17.07 29.15
N ARG A 338 2.77 -17.46 28.22
CA ARG A 338 1.69 -18.43 28.49
C ARG A 338 2.25 -19.82 28.86
N GLN A 339 3.37 -20.23 28.25
CA GLN A 339 4.10 -21.45 28.62
C GLN A 339 4.79 -21.37 30.00
N LEU A 340 5.15 -20.18 30.49
CA LEU A 340 5.73 -20.00 31.82
C LEU A 340 4.65 -20.03 32.93
N GLN A 341 3.44 -19.53 32.65
CA GLN A 341 2.32 -19.59 33.61
C GLN A 341 1.70 -20.99 33.74
N LEU A 342 1.78 -21.82 32.68
CA LEU A 342 1.29 -23.21 32.69
C LEU A 342 2.28 -24.20 33.32
N LYS A 343 3.47 -23.76 33.77
CA LYS A 343 4.51 -24.61 34.39
C LYS A 343 4.36 -24.77 35.91
N ASN A 344 3.28 -24.27 36.51
CA ASN A 344 3.00 -24.39 37.95
C ASN A 344 1.97 -25.48 38.30
N GLU A 345 1.56 -26.32 37.34
CA GLU A 345 0.73 -27.51 37.61
C GLU A 345 1.35 -28.72 36.90
N ASP A 346 1.30 -29.86 37.56
CA ASP A 346 2.24 -30.97 37.49
C ASP A 346 2.32 -31.79 36.18
N GLU A 347 3.47 -32.47 36.09
CA GLU A 347 3.89 -33.60 35.25
C GLU A 347 3.90 -33.53 33.71
N VAL A 348 5.09 -33.83 33.22
CA VAL A 348 5.63 -33.56 31.89
C VAL A 348 5.34 -34.71 30.93
N SER A 349 4.80 -34.39 29.75
CA SER A 349 5.21 -35.06 28.51
C SER A 349 5.48 -34.02 27.42
N PHE A 350 6.71 -34.03 26.90
CA PHE A 350 7.23 -33.05 25.93
C PHE A 350 6.79 -33.40 24.51
N ASN A 351 6.37 -32.39 23.74
CA ASN A 351 6.27 -32.48 22.28
C ASN A 351 7.23 -31.46 21.62
N PRO A 352 8.17 -31.85 20.74
CA PRO A 352 9.36 -31.06 20.39
C PRO A 352 9.24 -30.37 19.02
N LEU A 353 9.05 -29.05 18.97
CA LEU A 353 9.01 -28.31 17.68
C LEU A 353 9.59 -26.88 17.74
N LEU A 354 10.59 -26.63 18.60
CA LEU A 354 11.26 -25.32 18.66
C LEU A 354 12.77 -25.51 18.52
N CYS A 355 13.38 -24.78 17.57
CA CYS A 355 14.81 -24.51 17.56
C CYS A 355 15.26 -24.11 18.97
N THR A 356 16.03 -24.99 19.61
CA THR A 356 16.70 -24.66 20.85
C THR A 356 17.94 -23.86 20.50
N ALA A 357 17.95 -22.58 20.84
CA ALA A 357 19.12 -21.72 20.73
C ALA A 357 19.74 -21.59 22.13
N SER A 358 21.00 -21.97 22.25
CA SER A 358 21.80 -21.72 23.43
C SER A 358 22.90 -20.74 23.02
N VAL A 359 22.89 -19.56 23.61
CA VAL A 359 23.92 -18.53 23.39
C VAL A 359 24.89 -18.62 24.55
N VAL A 360 26.15 -18.92 24.27
CA VAL A 360 27.23 -18.84 25.25
C VAL A 360 28.10 -17.66 24.85
N SER A 361 27.91 -16.52 25.51
CA SER A 361 28.73 -15.33 25.31
C SER A 361 29.80 -15.25 26.39
N SER A 362 31.08 -15.29 25.99
CA SER A 362 32.19 -14.92 26.87
C SER A 362 32.22 -13.39 26.97
N ILE A 363 32.20 -12.87 28.20
CA ILE A 363 32.03 -11.43 28.49
C ILE A 363 33.26 -10.59 28.07
N TYR A 364 34.35 -11.23 27.61
CA TYR A 364 35.62 -10.57 27.31
C TYR A 364 36.07 -10.64 25.83
N SER A 365 35.24 -11.14 24.90
CA SER A 365 35.59 -11.23 23.47
C SER A 365 34.46 -10.71 22.57
N GLN A 366 34.80 -10.02 21.47
CA GLN A 366 33.84 -9.57 20.44
C GLN A 366 33.30 -10.72 19.56
N GLU A 367 33.60 -11.97 19.92
CA GLU A 367 33.17 -13.18 19.23
C GLU A 367 32.01 -13.83 19.98
N ALA A 368 30.98 -14.26 19.24
CA ALA A 368 29.79 -14.90 19.78
C ALA A 368 29.65 -16.31 19.19
N PHE A 369 29.56 -17.33 20.07
CA PHE A 369 29.31 -18.71 19.65
C PHE A 369 27.81 -19.03 19.83
N MET A 370 27.18 -19.50 18.75
CA MET A 370 25.75 -19.81 18.73
C MET A 370 25.51 -21.24 18.25
N LYS A 371 24.85 -22.05 19.07
CA LYS A 371 24.45 -23.42 18.70
C LYS A 371 22.95 -23.46 18.42
N TYR A 372 22.59 -23.91 17.23
CA TYR A 372 21.20 -24.08 16.79
C TYR A 372 20.95 -25.51 16.33
N ARG A 373 19.76 -26.03 16.63
CA ARG A 373 19.21 -27.17 15.91
C ARG A 373 18.33 -26.66 14.78
N LEU A 374 18.71 -26.98 13.54
CA LEU A 374 17.99 -26.59 12.33
C LEU A 374 17.71 -27.84 11.48
N PRO A 375 16.59 -27.90 10.74
CA PRO A 375 16.37 -28.96 9.76
C PRO A 375 17.48 -28.93 8.71
N LEU A 376 18.14 -30.07 8.45
CA LEU A 376 19.26 -30.15 7.51
C LEU A 376 18.94 -29.56 6.13
N ARG A 377 17.72 -29.81 5.61
CA ARG A 377 17.24 -29.21 4.35
C ARG A 377 17.34 -27.69 4.32
N LYS A 378 17.16 -27.02 5.46
CA LYS A 378 17.26 -25.56 5.55
C LYS A 378 18.70 -25.06 5.48
N ILE A 379 19.66 -25.86 5.94
CA ILE A 379 21.09 -25.55 5.81
C ILE A 379 21.54 -25.73 4.36
N ILE A 380 21.05 -26.77 3.69
CA ILE A 380 21.44 -27.10 2.30
C ILE A 380 20.94 -26.06 1.29
N VAL A 381 19.78 -25.44 1.53
CA VAL A 381 19.15 -24.48 0.60
C VAL A 381 19.38 -23.04 1.08
N ASP A 382 20.28 -22.33 0.39
CA ASP A 382 20.58 -20.89 0.51
C ASP A 382 21.06 -20.34 1.86
N PHE A 383 21.10 -21.14 2.94
CA PHE A 383 21.50 -20.67 4.26
C PHE A 383 22.92 -20.08 4.32
N TYR A 384 23.89 -20.69 3.62
CA TYR A 384 25.25 -20.17 3.57
C TYR A 384 25.30 -18.76 2.96
N ASN A 385 24.59 -18.56 1.84
CA ASN A 385 24.56 -17.28 1.14
C ASN A 385 23.85 -16.21 1.97
N GLU A 386 22.71 -16.55 2.58
CA GLU A 386 21.97 -15.65 3.46
C GLU A 386 22.78 -15.27 4.70
N LEU A 387 23.41 -16.24 5.37
CA LEU A 387 24.22 -15.99 6.57
C LEU A 387 25.40 -15.07 6.25
N LYS A 388 26.12 -15.35 5.15
CA LYS A 388 27.23 -14.50 4.71
C LYS A 388 26.74 -13.11 4.31
N SER A 389 25.58 -12.99 3.67
CA SER A 389 25.01 -11.68 3.31
C SER A 389 24.60 -10.86 4.54
N ILE A 390 23.93 -11.46 5.52
CA ILE A 390 23.44 -10.75 6.72
C ILE A 390 24.60 -10.35 7.63
N THR A 391 25.64 -11.17 7.68
CA THR A 391 26.81 -10.93 8.54
C THR A 391 27.96 -10.27 7.81
N TYR A 392 27.76 -9.80 6.57
CA TYR A 392 28.81 -9.21 5.74
C TYR A 392 30.08 -10.08 5.61
N GLY A 393 29.90 -11.40 5.63
CA GLY A 393 30.96 -12.40 5.51
C GLY A 393 31.59 -12.85 6.84
N TYR A 394 31.35 -12.12 7.94
CA TYR A 394 32.02 -12.35 9.22
C TYR A 394 31.58 -13.63 9.95
N ALA A 395 30.33 -14.08 9.79
CA ALA A 395 29.91 -15.32 10.45
C ALA A 395 30.39 -16.55 9.68
N SER A 396 31.05 -17.46 10.38
CA SER A 396 31.23 -18.85 9.98
C SER A 396 30.17 -19.71 10.68
N PHE A 397 29.85 -20.86 10.10
CA PHE A 397 29.05 -21.87 10.78
C PHE A 397 29.61 -23.25 10.46
N ASP A 398 29.39 -24.16 11.40
CA ASP A 398 29.61 -25.59 11.23
C ASP A 398 28.33 -26.31 11.66
N TYR A 399 28.12 -27.54 11.16
CA TYR A 399 26.96 -28.34 11.52
C TYR A 399 27.34 -29.80 11.75
N GLU A 400 26.71 -30.39 12.75
CA GLU A 400 26.78 -31.82 13.06
C GLU A 400 25.37 -32.40 12.96
N ASP A 401 25.26 -33.68 12.58
CA ASP A 401 23.97 -34.36 12.57
C ASP A 401 23.40 -34.43 14.00
N ALA A 402 22.14 -34.01 14.15
CA ALA A 402 21.46 -33.88 15.44
C ALA A 402 20.24 -34.82 15.57
N ASP A 403 20.35 -36.00 14.93
CA ASP A 403 19.34 -37.05 14.81
C ASP A 403 18.04 -36.64 14.07
N TYR A 404 17.27 -37.65 13.67
CA TYR A 404 15.96 -37.44 13.04
C TYR A 404 14.93 -36.98 14.07
N GLN A 405 14.15 -35.96 13.72
CA GLN A 405 13.03 -35.48 14.52
C GLN A 405 11.72 -35.56 13.74
N ALA A 406 10.64 -35.92 14.45
CA ALA A 406 9.30 -35.85 13.90
C ALA A 406 8.95 -34.40 13.55
N SER A 407 8.41 -34.18 12.36
CA SER A 407 8.01 -32.85 11.86
C SER A 407 6.76 -32.99 11.00
N ASP A 408 5.88 -31.98 11.01
CA ASP A 408 4.63 -31.99 10.24
C ASP A 408 4.91 -31.66 8.77
N LEU A 409 5.35 -32.69 8.05
CA LEU A 409 5.71 -32.63 6.64
C LEU A 409 4.55 -33.14 5.78
N VAL A 410 4.38 -32.51 4.63
CA VAL A 410 3.45 -32.92 3.58
C VAL A 410 4.18 -33.03 2.26
N LYS A 411 3.81 -34.01 1.45
CA LYS A 411 4.20 -34.10 0.05
C LYS A 411 3.43 -33.04 -0.75
N LEU A 412 4.15 -32.17 -1.45
CA LEU A 412 3.60 -31.16 -2.34
C LEU A 412 3.84 -31.60 -3.78
N ASP A 413 2.76 -32.00 -4.45
CA ASP A 413 2.75 -32.40 -5.85
C ASP A 413 2.44 -31.20 -6.75
N ILE A 414 3.02 -31.15 -7.94
CA ILE A 414 2.64 -30.20 -8.99
C ILE A 414 1.91 -30.96 -10.08
N LEU A 415 0.75 -30.45 -10.51
CA LEU A 415 -0.03 -31.03 -11.59
C LEU A 415 -0.07 -30.11 -12.80
N LEU A 416 0.13 -30.68 -13.99
CA LEU A 416 -0.11 -30.03 -15.27
C LEU A 416 -1.35 -30.68 -15.92
N ASN A 417 -2.39 -29.89 -16.16
CA ASN A 417 -3.68 -30.38 -16.66
C ASN A 417 -4.23 -31.57 -15.84
N GLY A 418 -4.03 -31.52 -14.52
CA GLY A 418 -4.47 -32.57 -13.60
C GLY A 418 -3.58 -33.82 -13.56
N GLN A 419 -2.48 -33.88 -14.32
CA GLN A 419 -1.50 -34.97 -14.25
C GLN A 419 -0.30 -34.56 -13.38
N PRO A 420 0.08 -35.35 -12.36
CA PRO A 420 1.24 -35.04 -11.52
C PRO A 420 2.55 -35.06 -12.31
N VAL A 421 3.48 -34.20 -11.92
CA VAL A 421 4.82 -34.10 -12.50
C VAL A 421 5.86 -34.38 -11.41
N ASP A 422 6.29 -35.64 -11.34
CA ASP A 422 7.20 -36.14 -10.30
C ASP A 422 8.52 -35.34 -10.23
N ALA A 423 8.99 -34.80 -11.36
CA ALA A 423 10.26 -34.06 -11.43
C ALA A 423 10.29 -32.76 -10.60
N VAL A 424 9.13 -32.24 -10.18
CA VAL A 424 9.01 -30.99 -9.41
C VAL A 424 8.28 -31.17 -8.08
N GLU A 425 8.03 -32.41 -7.67
CA GLU A 425 7.44 -32.71 -6.37
C GLU A 425 8.42 -32.39 -5.23
N THR A 426 7.90 -31.97 -4.08
CA THR A 426 8.77 -31.64 -2.94
C THR A 426 8.10 -31.89 -1.60
N ILE A 427 8.86 -32.35 -0.61
CA ILE A 427 8.37 -32.48 0.75
C ILE A 427 8.54 -31.14 1.45
N VAL A 428 7.48 -30.58 2.02
CA VAL A 428 7.49 -29.27 2.69
C VAL A 428 6.77 -29.35 4.02
N HIS A 429 7.13 -28.49 4.96
CA HIS A 429 6.36 -28.37 6.20
C HIS A 429 4.95 -27.88 5.88
N ARG A 430 3.91 -28.47 6.50
CA ARG A 430 2.49 -28.19 6.21
C ARG A 430 2.16 -26.70 6.16
N LEU A 431 2.60 -25.95 7.17
CA LEU A 431 2.44 -24.48 7.26
C LEU A 431 3.05 -23.67 6.10
N LYS A 432 3.97 -24.25 5.32
CA LYS A 432 4.63 -23.60 4.19
C LYS A 432 4.16 -24.13 2.84
N ALA A 433 3.37 -25.21 2.82
CA ALA A 433 2.98 -25.91 1.59
C ALA A 433 2.28 -24.98 0.58
N GLN A 434 1.38 -24.11 1.06
CA GLN A 434 0.64 -23.18 0.20
C GLN A 434 1.54 -22.10 -0.40
N CYS A 435 2.45 -21.52 0.39
CA CYS A 435 3.36 -20.47 -0.08
C CYS A 435 4.33 -21.03 -1.13
N VAL A 436 4.95 -22.18 -0.83
CA VAL A 436 5.92 -22.84 -1.73
C VAL A 436 5.22 -23.35 -2.99
N GLY A 437 4.01 -23.91 -2.88
CA GLY A 437 3.21 -24.34 -4.03
C GLY A 437 2.88 -23.19 -4.98
N ARG A 438 2.48 -22.04 -4.47
CA ARG A 438 2.21 -20.84 -5.29
C ARG A 438 3.48 -20.34 -5.99
N GLU A 439 4.61 -20.32 -5.27
CA GLU A 439 5.88 -19.89 -5.85
C GLU A 439 6.33 -20.82 -6.99
N LEU A 440 6.19 -22.14 -6.80
CA LEU A 440 6.50 -23.14 -7.84
C LEU A 440 5.59 -22.99 -9.06
N VAL A 441 4.28 -22.81 -8.86
CA VAL A 441 3.31 -22.59 -9.96
C VAL A 441 3.64 -21.31 -10.73
N GLU A 442 3.96 -20.20 -10.05
CA GLU A 442 4.32 -18.93 -10.69
C GLU A 442 5.68 -18.98 -11.40
N LYS A 443 6.64 -19.78 -10.90
CA LYS A 443 7.90 -20.05 -11.61
C LYS A 443 7.63 -20.87 -12.87
N LEU A 444 6.90 -21.98 -12.76
CA LEU A 444 6.56 -22.84 -13.90
C LEU A 444 5.78 -22.10 -14.99
N LYS A 445 4.85 -21.23 -14.61
CA LYS A 445 4.13 -20.34 -15.55
C LYS A 445 5.05 -19.45 -16.39
N LYS A 446 6.21 -19.06 -15.87
CA LYS A 446 7.19 -18.24 -16.62
C LYS A 446 8.08 -19.08 -17.53
N PHE A 447 8.27 -20.36 -17.20
CA PHE A 447 9.10 -21.29 -17.98
C PHE A 447 8.31 -22.02 -19.06
N ILE A 448 7.01 -22.25 -18.86
CA ILE A 448 6.14 -22.88 -19.86
C ILE A 448 5.72 -21.81 -20.89
N ASP A 449 6.24 -21.94 -22.11
CA ASP A 449 5.87 -21.08 -23.23
C ASP A 449 4.37 -21.19 -23.55
N ARG A 450 3.80 -20.06 -23.97
CA ARG A 450 2.37 -19.98 -24.31
C ARG A 450 2.04 -20.90 -25.49
N GLN A 451 1.04 -21.76 -25.30
CA GLN A 451 0.53 -22.66 -26.32
C GLN A 451 -0.85 -22.23 -26.82
N MET A 452 -1.31 -22.81 -27.94
CA MET A 452 -2.66 -22.57 -28.49
C MET A 452 -3.78 -23.29 -27.72
N PHE A 453 -3.45 -23.98 -26.63
CA PHE A 453 -4.39 -24.65 -25.73
C PHE A 453 -4.11 -24.25 -24.28
N GLU A 454 -5.13 -24.35 -23.44
CA GLU A 454 -5.02 -24.00 -22.02
C GLU A 454 -4.14 -25.02 -21.29
N ILE A 455 -3.15 -24.52 -20.54
CA ILE A 455 -2.30 -25.33 -19.66
C ILE A 455 -2.60 -24.89 -18.22
N THR A 456 -3.22 -25.78 -17.47
CA THR A 456 -3.53 -25.60 -16.06
C THR A 456 -2.35 -26.09 -15.23
N ILE A 457 -1.76 -25.21 -14.42
CA ILE A 457 -0.67 -25.56 -13.49
C ILE A 457 -1.24 -25.50 -12.07
N GLN A 458 -1.09 -26.58 -11.30
CA GLN A 458 -1.67 -26.73 -9.96
C GLN A 458 -0.61 -27.24 -8.97
N ALA A 459 -0.80 -26.94 -7.69
CA ALA A 459 -0.05 -27.55 -6.60
C ALA A 459 -1.05 -28.24 -5.65
N ALA A 460 -0.78 -29.47 -5.24
CA ALA A 460 -1.65 -30.26 -4.38
C ALA A 460 -0.88 -30.98 -3.27
N THR A 461 -1.60 -31.40 -2.24
CA THR A 461 -1.11 -32.32 -1.20
C THR A 461 -2.10 -33.48 -1.07
N GLU A 462 -1.65 -34.60 -0.51
CA GLU A 462 -2.32 -35.93 -0.51
C GLU A 462 -3.79 -35.98 -0.02
N SER A 463 -4.34 -34.91 0.57
CA SER A 463 -5.73 -34.90 1.05
C SER A 463 -6.52 -33.60 0.77
N LYS A 464 -5.97 -32.64 0.00
CA LYS A 464 -6.67 -31.40 -0.41
C LYS A 464 -6.01 -30.77 -1.64
N ASN A 465 -6.81 -30.41 -2.65
CA ASN A 465 -6.37 -29.48 -3.70
C ASN A 465 -6.09 -28.11 -3.06
N LEU A 466 -4.82 -27.69 -2.96
CA LEU A 466 -4.46 -26.41 -2.36
C LEU A 466 -4.71 -25.22 -3.30
N TYR A 467 -4.87 -25.45 -4.60
CA TYR A 467 -5.08 -24.41 -5.61
C TYR A 467 -5.95 -24.89 -6.79
N PRO A 468 -7.16 -24.32 -6.97
CA PRO A 468 -7.91 -24.44 -8.22
C PRO A 468 -7.81 -23.13 -9.01
N HIS A 469 -7.25 -23.22 -10.21
CA HIS A 469 -7.36 -22.27 -11.34
C HIS A 469 -6.56 -20.94 -11.28
N LEU A 470 -5.58 -20.84 -12.18
CA LEU A 470 -5.13 -19.57 -12.78
C LEU A 470 -5.70 -19.50 -14.20
N GLN A 471 -6.96 -19.07 -14.33
CA GLN A 471 -7.57 -18.76 -15.62
C GLN A 471 -7.25 -17.32 -16.04
N TYR A 472 -6.86 -17.13 -17.30
CA TYR A 472 -6.46 -15.83 -17.84
C TYR A 472 -7.61 -15.23 -18.67
N SER A 473 -8.19 -14.11 -18.23
CA SER A 473 -9.01 -13.23 -19.08
C SER A 473 -9.04 -11.79 -18.54
N PHE A 474 -9.09 -10.81 -19.45
CA PHE A 474 -9.03 -9.36 -19.20
C PHE A 474 -10.40 -8.80 -18.76
N THR A 475 -10.46 -8.00 -17.69
CA THR A 475 -11.65 -7.24 -17.28
C THR A 475 -11.33 -5.74 -17.21
N ASN A 476 -11.70 -4.96 -18.25
CA ASN A 476 -12.33 -3.62 -18.09
C ASN A 476 -12.88 -2.96 -19.38
N LEU A 477 -13.44 -3.73 -20.31
CA LEU A 477 -14.07 -3.18 -21.54
C LEU A 477 -15.47 -2.58 -21.29
N GLY A 478 -16.15 -2.97 -20.19
CA GLY A 478 -17.52 -2.55 -19.89
C GLY A 478 -17.70 -1.06 -19.58
N ILE A 479 -16.69 -0.42 -18.99
CA ILE A 479 -16.75 1.01 -18.63
C ILE A 479 -16.52 1.88 -19.87
N GLN A 480 -15.55 1.52 -20.73
CA GLN A 480 -15.26 2.20 -21.99
C GLN A 480 -16.43 2.16 -22.99
N ILE A 481 -17.20 1.06 -23.00
CA ILE A 481 -18.41 0.93 -23.83
C ILE A 481 -19.53 1.86 -23.32
N SER A 482 -19.66 2.03 -22.00
CA SER A 482 -20.71 2.88 -21.42
C SER A 482 -20.48 4.38 -21.67
N GLU A 483 -19.22 4.83 -21.65
CA GLU A 483 -18.85 6.22 -21.98
C GLU A 483 -19.02 6.51 -23.48
N PHE A 484 -18.64 5.55 -24.34
CA PHE A 484 -18.81 5.65 -25.79
C PHE A 484 -20.29 5.70 -26.22
N VAL A 485 -21.15 4.91 -25.58
CA VAL A 485 -22.61 4.91 -25.87
C VAL A 485 -23.25 6.25 -25.47
N LYS A 486 -22.83 6.87 -24.36
CA LYS A 486 -23.31 8.19 -23.93
C LYS A 486 -22.81 9.33 -24.83
N SER A 487 -21.59 9.26 -25.37
CA SER A 487 -21.10 10.27 -26.32
C SER A 487 -21.78 10.20 -27.69
N THR A 488 -22.40 9.06 -28.05
CA THR A 488 -23.03 8.86 -29.36
C THR A 488 -24.50 9.27 -29.45
N SER A 489 -25.18 9.55 -28.33
CA SER A 489 -26.61 9.89 -28.34
C SER A 489 -26.93 11.36 -28.68
N ASP A 490 -25.96 12.27 -28.71
CA ASP A 490 -26.17 13.71 -29.05
C ASP A 490 -25.59 14.13 -30.42
N LEU A 491 -25.04 13.21 -31.21
CA LEU A 491 -24.32 13.50 -32.47
C LEU A 491 -25.14 13.28 -33.76
N SER A 492 -26.48 13.32 -33.69
CA SER A 492 -27.34 13.18 -34.86
C SER A 492 -27.57 14.47 -35.67
N LYS A 493 -26.71 15.49 -35.53
CA LYS A 493 -26.74 16.69 -36.39
C LYS A 493 -25.39 16.90 -37.06
N THR A 494 -25.35 16.53 -38.33
CA THR A 494 -24.27 16.79 -39.29
C THR A 494 -24.04 18.29 -39.49
N SER A 495 -23.03 18.87 -38.83
CA SER A 495 -22.27 20.02 -39.38
C SER A 495 -20.88 20.30 -38.75
N ILE A 496 -20.26 19.39 -38.00
CA ILE A 496 -18.92 19.63 -37.40
C ILE A 496 -17.94 18.46 -37.63
N LEU A 497 -17.92 17.90 -38.84
CA LEU A 497 -16.91 16.88 -39.22
C LEU A 497 -15.59 17.48 -39.76
N THR A 498 -15.50 18.81 -39.89
CA THR A 498 -14.27 19.47 -40.34
C THR A 498 -13.45 20.08 -39.18
N GLN A 499 -13.92 20.00 -37.93
CA GLN A 499 -13.26 20.62 -36.78
C GLN A 499 -12.82 19.65 -35.66
N ALA A 500 -13.25 18.38 -35.70
CA ALA A 500 -12.89 17.36 -34.71
C ALA A 500 -11.56 16.63 -34.97
N LEU A 501 -10.80 17.02 -36.01
CA LEU A 501 -9.49 16.43 -36.33
C LEU A 501 -8.29 17.23 -35.80
N LYS A 502 -8.45 18.06 -34.77
CA LYS A 502 -7.33 18.71 -34.06
C LYS A 502 -7.62 18.92 -32.56
N ALA A 503 -7.34 17.94 -31.69
CA ALA A 503 -6.83 18.15 -30.31
C ALA A 503 -6.53 16.84 -29.55
N PRO A 504 -5.63 16.85 -28.51
CA PRO A 504 -4.94 15.67 -27.96
C PRO A 504 -5.33 15.29 -26.51
N LYS A 505 -4.92 14.08 -26.07
CA LYS A 505 -4.73 13.60 -24.67
C LYS A 505 -5.38 14.45 -23.55
N SER A 506 -6.67 14.30 -23.28
CA SER A 506 -7.30 14.83 -22.05
C SER A 506 -8.50 14.04 -21.52
N GLU A 507 -8.85 12.88 -22.09
CA GLU A 507 -10.07 12.15 -21.70
C GLU A 507 -9.96 11.32 -20.40
N LEU A 508 -8.76 11.08 -19.84
CA LEU A 508 -8.62 10.39 -18.55
C LEU A 508 -8.84 11.30 -17.31
N GLN A 509 -9.05 12.60 -17.51
CA GLN A 509 -9.32 13.55 -16.42
C GLN A 509 -10.83 13.69 -16.13
N VAL A 510 -11.68 13.35 -17.09
CA VAL A 510 -13.15 13.50 -17.02
C VAL A 510 -13.80 12.49 -16.07
N LEU A 511 -13.24 11.28 -15.93
CA LEU A 511 -13.82 10.23 -15.07
C LEU A 511 -13.72 10.57 -13.57
N GLY A 512 -12.66 11.30 -13.17
CA GLY A 512 -12.49 11.79 -11.79
C GLY A 512 -13.47 12.92 -11.46
N ASP A 513 -13.63 13.87 -12.39
CA ASP A 513 -14.50 15.03 -12.22
C ASP A 513 -16.01 14.66 -12.28
N LEU A 514 -16.34 13.53 -12.90
CA LEU A 514 -17.71 12.99 -12.98
C LEU A 514 -18.17 12.36 -11.66
N VAL A 515 -17.27 11.66 -10.95
CA VAL A 515 -17.57 11.04 -9.65
C VAL A 515 -17.77 12.12 -8.57
N ASP A 516 -16.96 13.18 -8.60
CA ASP A 516 -17.12 14.33 -7.73
C ASP A 516 -18.41 15.12 -8.05
N SER A 517 -18.77 15.25 -9.33
CA SER A 517 -20.01 15.93 -9.75
C SER A 517 -21.28 15.15 -9.38
N ILE A 518 -21.28 13.82 -9.48
CA ILE A 518 -22.42 12.96 -9.08
C ILE A 518 -22.58 12.94 -7.56
N THR A 519 -21.47 12.90 -6.83
CA THR A 519 -21.46 12.99 -5.37
C THR A 519 -21.99 14.35 -4.89
N GLY A 520 -21.61 15.44 -5.57
CA GLY A 520 -22.14 16.78 -5.31
C GLY A 520 -23.62 16.93 -5.64
N ALA A 521 -24.09 16.41 -6.77
CA ALA A 521 -25.49 16.46 -7.17
C ALA A 521 -26.41 15.65 -6.24
N MET A 522 -25.99 14.45 -5.83
CA MET A 522 -26.75 13.65 -4.85
C MET A 522 -26.73 14.28 -3.45
N LEU A 523 -25.65 14.96 -3.06
CA LEU A 523 -25.63 15.74 -1.82
C LEU A 523 -26.70 16.84 -1.85
N ILE A 524 -26.85 17.53 -2.97
CA ILE A 524 -27.82 18.62 -3.12
C ILE A 524 -29.25 18.05 -3.16
N ASP A 525 -29.50 17.01 -3.95
CA ASP A 525 -30.83 16.38 -4.09
C ASP A 525 -31.30 15.64 -2.82
N THR A 526 -30.37 15.14 -2.00
CA THR A 526 -30.70 14.56 -0.69
C THR A 526 -30.78 15.61 0.42
N ASN A 527 -30.72 16.90 0.08
CA ASN A 527 -30.69 18.02 1.02
C ASN A 527 -29.57 17.88 2.07
N LEU A 528 -28.39 17.44 1.60
CA LEU A 528 -27.17 17.15 2.35
C LEU A 528 -27.29 15.97 3.33
N ASP A 529 -28.28 15.09 3.14
CA ASP A 529 -28.46 13.87 3.94
C ASP A 529 -27.43 12.79 3.56
N LEU A 530 -26.29 12.87 4.23
CA LEU A 530 -25.17 11.93 4.12
C LEU A 530 -25.56 10.46 4.37
N HIS A 531 -26.64 10.19 5.10
CA HIS A 531 -27.07 8.82 5.40
C HIS A 531 -27.75 8.15 4.19
N LYS A 532 -28.50 8.91 3.38
CA LYS A 532 -29.08 8.43 2.11
C LYS A 532 -28.02 8.23 1.04
N VAL A 533 -27.05 9.16 0.95
CA VAL A 533 -25.88 9.01 0.07
C VAL A 533 -25.10 7.75 0.45
N TRP A 534 -24.90 7.50 1.75
CA TRP A 534 -24.17 6.33 2.24
C TRP A 534 -24.89 4.98 2.00
N LYS A 535 -26.23 4.94 1.95
CA LYS A 535 -27.00 3.73 1.60
C LYS A 535 -26.71 3.21 0.19
N VAL A 536 -26.36 4.09 -0.76
CA VAL A 536 -26.06 3.74 -2.15
C VAL A 536 -24.63 3.20 -2.30
N PHE A 537 -23.68 3.70 -1.50
CA PHE A 537 -22.30 3.22 -1.50
C PHE A 537 -22.03 2.02 -0.59
N LYS A 538 -22.93 1.75 0.38
CA LYS A 538 -22.86 0.61 1.32
C LYS A 538 -22.71 -0.78 0.63
N PRO A 539 -23.37 -1.09 -0.50
CA PRO A 539 -23.23 -2.38 -1.18
C PRO A 539 -21.89 -2.55 -1.92
N LEU A 540 -21.18 -1.46 -2.22
CA LEU A 540 -19.82 -1.50 -2.81
C LEU A 540 -18.74 -1.74 -1.74
N LEU A 541 -19.13 -1.89 -0.47
CA LEU A 541 -18.24 -1.90 0.69
C LEU A 541 -18.59 -3.03 1.68
N SER A 542 -18.56 -4.30 1.23
CA SER A 542 -18.72 -5.49 2.10
C SER A 542 -18.06 -6.76 1.47
N PRO A 543 -17.68 -7.77 2.27
CA PRO A 543 -16.31 -8.25 2.48
C PRO A 543 -15.87 -9.42 1.58
N ILE A 544 -14.58 -9.77 1.65
CA ILE A 544 -13.92 -10.75 0.79
C ILE A 544 -13.97 -12.15 1.48
N VAL A 545 -14.35 -13.23 0.75
CA VAL A 545 -14.46 -14.63 1.24
C VAL A 545 -13.54 -15.62 0.47
N THR A 546 -13.00 -16.64 1.15
CA THR A 546 -12.13 -17.71 0.60
C THR A 546 -12.83 -18.61 -0.46
N PRO A 547 -12.07 -19.35 -1.30
CA PRO A 547 -12.57 -20.12 -2.44
C PRO A 547 -13.49 -21.33 -2.14
N ASP A 548 -13.68 -21.71 -0.87
CA ASP A 548 -14.24 -23.02 -0.52
C ASP A 548 -15.78 -23.14 -0.65
N ASN A 549 -16.51 -22.06 -1.00
CA ASN A 549 -17.98 -22.02 -0.89
C ASN A 549 -18.76 -21.74 -2.20
N LEU A 550 -18.15 -21.86 -3.38
CA LEU A 550 -18.91 -21.70 -4.64
C LEU A 550 -19.48 -23.05 -5.12
N GLN A 551 -20.80 -23.26 -4.93
CA GLN A 551 -21.59 -24.28 -5.64
C GLN A 551 -22.05 -23.73 -7.01
N PHE A 552 -21.96 -24.54 -8.06
CA PHE A 552 -22.39 -24.23 -9.45
C PHE A 552 -23.73 -24.91 -9.80
N PRO A 553 -24.58 -24.34 -10.70
CA PRO A 553 -24.84 -24.98 -12.02
C PRO A 553 -25.33 -24.01 -13.16
N PRO A 554 -25.69 -24.45 -14.40
CA PRO A 554 -25.08 -25.43 -15.30
C PRO A 554 -24.82 -24.91 -16.75
N CYS A 555 -24.22 -25.78 -17.56
CA CYS A 555 -23.57 -25.59 -18.86
C CYS A 555 -24.49 -25.30 -20.09
N LEU A 556 -23.90 -24.65 -21.12
CA LEU A 556 -24.45 -24.48 -22.48
C LEU A 556 -24.09 -25.68 -23.40
N ASN A 557 -25.03 -26.14 -24.22
CA ASN A 557 -24.79 -27.10 -25.31
C ASN A 557 -25.17 -26.51 -26.69
N TYR A 558 -24.42 -26.85 -27.73
CA TYR A 558 -24.67 -26.46 -29.13
C TYR A 558 -24.89 -27.69 -30.02
N THR A 559 -25.72 -27.54 -31.06
CA THR A 559 -25.83 -28.52 -32.16
C THR A 559 -25.87 -27.76 -33.49
N LEU A 560 -25.03 -28.15 -34.46
CA LEU A 560 -24.99 -27.60 -35.82
C LEU A 560 -25.75 -28.55 -36.78
N LYS A 561 -26.66 -28.01 -37.60
CA LYS A 561 -27.24 -28.72 -38.76
C LYS A 561 -27.22 -27.78 -39.98
N GLY A 562 -26.31 -28.03 -40.93
CA GLY A 562 -26.27 -27.37 -42.26
C GLY A 562 -25.79 -25.90 -42.30
N ASN A 563 -25.98 -25.25 -43.45
CA ASN A 563 -25.52 -23.88 -43.80
C ASN A 563 -26.35 -22.72 -43.17
N MET A 564 -27.24 -23.03 -42.23
CA MET A 564 -27.96 -22.03 -41.43
C MET A 564 -27.69 -22.29 -39.95
N VAL A 565 -27.30 -21.23 -39.23
CA VAL A 565 -27.06 -21.28 -37.80
C VAL A 565 -28.39 -21.01 -37.10
N HIS A 566 -28.78 -21.93 -36.23
CA HIS A 566 -29.87 -21.71 -35.28
C HIS A 566 -29.26 -21.60 -33.88
N ALA A 567 -29.49 -20.46 -33.21
CA ALA A 567 -29.10 -20.24 -31.83
C ALA A 567 -30.35 -20.35 -30.96
N LYS A 568 -30.33 -21.27 -30.00
CA LYS A 568 -31.33 -21.36 -28.94
C LYS A 568 -30.66 -21.02 -27.61
N LEU A 569 -31.14 -19.98 -26.96
CA LEU A 569 -30.74 -19.60 -25.61
C LEU A 569 -31.86 -19.99 -24.65
N LYS A 570 -31.50 -20.60 -23.53
CA LYS A 570 -32.44 -20.97 -22.48
C LYS A 570 -32.01 -20.33 -21.17
N VAL A 571 -32.95 -19.76 -20.44
CA VAL A 571 -32.72 -19.24 -19.09
C VAL A 571 -33.81 -19.80 -18.19
N GLN A 572 -33.43 -20.57 -17.17
CA GLN A 572 -34.34 -21.10 -16.17
C GLN A 572 -34.38 -20.15 -14.98
N LEU A 573 -35.58 -19.67 -14.65
CA LEU A 573 -35.89 -18.94 -13.41
C LEU A 573 -36.61 -19.92 -12.45
N GLU A 574 -36.78 -19.54 -11.18
CA GLU A 574 -37.34 -20.40 -10.11
C GLU A 574 -38.58 -21.19 -10.56
N ASP A 575 -39.55 -20.51 -11.20
CA ASP A 575 -40.81 -21.14 -11.63
C ASP A 575 -41.03 -21.16 -13.16
N VAL A 576 -40.14 -20.54 -13.97
CA VAL A 576 -40.36 -20.36 -15.42
C VAL A 576 -39.08 -20.55 -16.24
N MET A 577 -39.19 -21.28 -17.36
CA MET A 577 -38.11 -21.42 -18.35
C MET A 577 -38.33 -20.47 -19.54
N LEU A 578 -37.42 -19.53 -19.75
CA LEU A 578 -37.44 -18.59 -20.88
C LEU A 578 -36.56 -19.10 -22.02
N LEU A 579 -37.06 -18.94 -23.25
CA LEU A 579 -36.45 -19.50 -24.46
C LEU A 579 -36.31 -18.42 -25.54
N GLY A 580 -35.08 -18.13 -25.92
CA GLY A 580 -34.71 -17.21 -26.98
C GLY A 580 -34.27 -17.97 -28.22
N HIS A 581 -34.85 -17.65 -29.36
CA HIS A 581 -34.52 -18.29 -30.63
C HIS A 581 -34.01 -17.26 -31.64
N GLY A 582 -32.95 -17.60 -32.37
CA GLY A 582 -32.43 -16.83 -33.49
C GLY A 582 -31.99 -17.75 -34.61
N SER A 583 -32.21 -17.35 -35.85
CA SER A 583 -31.75 -18.07 -37.04
C SER A 583 -31.13 -17.13 -38.06
N GLY A 584 -30.01 -17.53 -38.68
CA GLY A 584 -29.33 -16.72 -39.69
C GLY A 584 -28.03 -17.37 -40.19
N HIS A 585 -27.39 -16.74 -41.18
CA HIS A 585 -26.16 -17.26 -41.79
C HIS A 585 -24.88 -16.89 -41.02
N ASP A 586 -24.90 -15.78 -40.26
CA ASP A 586 -23.81 -15.37 -39.38
C ASP A 586 -24.11 -15.75 -37.93
N LYS A 587 -23.17 -16.47 -37.29
CA LYS A 587 -23.29 -16.91 -35.89
C LYS A 587 -23.46 -15.72 -34.94
N LYS A 588 -22.85 -14.56 -35.23
CA LYS A 588 -22.84 -13.40 -34.33
C LYS A 588 -24.18 -12.66 -34.37
N ALA A 589 -24.70 -12.37 -35.56
CA ALA A 589 -26.02 -11.77 -35.75
C ALA A 589 -27.15 -12.68 -35.24
N THR A 590 -27.04 -13.99 -35.49
CA THR A 590 -28.03 -14.99 -35.05
C THR A 590 -28.12 -15.09 -33.52
N LYS A 591 -26.97 -15.04 -32.83
CA LYS A 591 -26.91 -14.98 -31.35
C LYS A 591 -27.46 -13.66 -30.82
N GLY A 592 -27.17 -12.55 -31.50
CA GLY A 592 -27.74 -11.24 -31.18
C GLY A 592 -29.27 -11.26 -31.21
N MET A 593 -29.86 -11.88 -32.23
CA MET A 593 -31.32 -12.03 -32.33
C MET A 593 -31.92 -12.92 -31.23
N ALA A 594 -31.31 -14.07 -30.94
CA ALA A 594 -31.77 -14.95 -29.86
C ALA A 594 -31.71 -14.26 -28.48
N ALA A 595 -30.68 -13.44 -28.25
CA ALA A 595 -30.46 -12.72 -27.01
C ALA A 595 -31.45 -11.55 -26.85
N VAL A 596 -31.72 -10.79 -27.92
CA VAL A 596 -32.72 -9.71 -27.90
C VAL A 596 -34.11 -10.26 -27.61
N TYR A 597 -34.46 -11.43 -28.16
CA TYR A 597 -35.76 -12.06 -27.91
C TYR A 597 -35.90 -12.53 -26.45
N LEU A 598 -34.84 -13.10 -25.88
CA LEU A 598 -34.81 -13.56 -24.49
C LEU A 598 -34.86 -12.38 -23.51
N LEU A 599 -34.18 -11.26 -23.82
CA LEU A 599 -34.21 -10.05 -23.03
C LEU A 599 -35.60 -9.40 -22.98
N LYS A 600 -36.34 -9.41 -24.10
CA LYS A 600 -37.72 -8.91 -24.12
C LYS A 600 -38.67 -9.77 -23.26
N GLN A 601 -38.49 -11.10 -23.25
CA GLN A 601 -39.28 -11.97 -22.38
C GLN A 601 -38.97 -11.77 -20.89
N LEU A 602 -37.69 -11.55 -20.56
CA LEU A 602 -37.28 -11.19 -19.20
C LEU A 602 -37.86 -9.85 -18.74
N GLU A 603 -37.91 -8.86 -19.62
CA GLU A 603 -38.51 -7.55 -19.30
C GLU A 603 -40.00 -7.66 -18.97
N VAL A 604 -40.75 -8.48 -19.71
CA VAL A 604 -42.17 -8.74 -19.46
C VAL A 604 -42.38 -9.53 -18.17
N PHE A 605 -41.53 -10.53 -17.90
CA PHE A 605 -41.59 -11.31 -16.66
C PHE A 605 -41.30 -10.43 -15.43
N LEU A 606 -40.30 -9.56 -15.50
CA LEU A 606 -39.94 -8.65 -14.41
C LEU A 606 -41.01 -7.59 -14.16
N LYS A 607 -41.73 -7.13 -15.21
CA LYS A 607 -42.89 -6.24 -15.06
C LYS A 607 -44.08 -6.94 -14.40
N ALA A 608 -44.37 -8.18 -14.76
CA ALA A 608 -45.46 -8.96 -14.15
C ALA A 608 -45.19 -9.35 -12.68
N SER A 609 -43.92 -9.47 -12.28
CA SER A 609 -43.52 -9.73 -10.89
C SER A 609 -43.58 -8.49 -10.00
N TYR A 610 -43.62 -7.28 -10.58
CA TYR A 610 -43.67 -6.00 -9.86
C TYR A 610 -45.10 -5.53 -9.55
N ASP A 611 -46.12 -6.09 -10.21
CA ASP A 611 -47.55 -5.77 -9.96
C ASP A 611 -48.21 -6.72 -8.94
N LYS A 612 -47.44 -7.56 -8.24
CA LYS A 612 -47.94 -8.52 -7.24
C LYS A 612 -47.48 -8.27 -5.80
N ASP A 613 -46.73 -7.21 -5.53
CA ASP A 613 -46.33 -6.78 -4.18
C ASP A 613 -46.78 -5.35 -3.87
#